data_AF-A0A7J3M1R6-F1
#
_entry.id   AF-A0A7J3M1R6-F1
#
_cell.length_a   1.000
_cell.length_b   1.000
_cell.length_c   1.000
_cell.angle_alpha   90.00
_cell.angle_beta   90.00
_cell.angle_gamma   90.00
#
_symmetry.space_group_name_H-M   'P 1'
#
loop_
_entity.id
_entity.type
_entity.pdbx_description
1 polymer ?
#
loop_
_entity_poly.entity_id
_entity_poly.type
_entity_poly.pdbx_seq_one_letter_code
_entity_poly.pdbx_strand_id
1 'polypeptide(L)'
;MILIENSKFLRGNELKEGNILIEGNKIVAIGDTKDKSDIVIDAKGLVAIPGLFNCHTHSAMTLFRGYAEDMPLQEWLEKKIWPAEMRLNEKIVYLASKLACVEMLKTGTVFFNDMYFFPSATAKAVEETGIRACLSSAFFDFYNSDILEANMKRVEKELKELKSFRVLRAIAPHAVYTVSIEGLRRSVEVAEREDIFIHFHLAETEKEVVEFKKRHGKGIVKTLDEIGFLSSRLFCAHSVWLEKDEIALLGKKGSSVIHCPTSNMKLSVGKTMNYPEMKRCNVNVLLGTDGAASNNSLNMFS
;
A
#
# COMPACT_ATOMS: atom_id res chain seq x y z
N MET A 1 24.82 -8.67 -18.94
CA MET A 1 24.65 -7.19 -18.97
C MET A 1 23.49 -6.83 -19.88
N ILE A 2 22.74 -5.76 -19.53
CA ILE A 2 21.64 -5.23 -20.33
C ILE A 2 21.95 -3.76 -20.66
N LEU A 3 21.83 -3.39 -21.93
CA LEU A 3 21.90 -2.00 -22.39
C LEU A 3 20.54 -1.56 -22.92
N ILE A 4 19.97 -0.51 -22.34
CA ILE A 4 18.83 0.21 -22.90
C ILE A 4 19.41 1.39 -23.69
N GLU A 5 19.33 1.37 -25.01
CA GLU A 5 19.92 2.38 -25.88
C GLU A 5 18.89 3.35 -26.46
N ASN A 6 19.35 4.53 -26.88
CA ASN A 6 18.54 5.56 -27.54
C ASN A 6 17.33 6.03 -26.72
N SER A 7 17.38 5.89 -25.40
CA SER A 7 16.31 6.27 -24.50
C SER A 7 16.32 7.78 -24.23
N LYS A 8 15.18 8.30 -23.80
CA LYS A 8 15.11 9.54 -23.03
C LYS A 8 14.96 9.21 -21.55
N PHE A 9 15.49 10.03 -20.65
CA PHE A 9 15.27 9.92 -19.21
C PHE A 9 15.23 11.31 -18.55
N LEU A 10 14.56 11.40 -17.40
CA LEU A 10 14.47 12.64 -16.64
C LEU A 10 15.75 12.88 -15.82
N ARG A 11 16.30 14.08 -15.92
CA ARG A 11 17.36 14.59 -15.03
C ARG A 11 16.93 15.95 -14.50
N GLY A 12 16.47 15.99 -13.25
CA GLY A 12 15.73 17.15 -12.74
C GLY A 12 14.41 17.30 -13.50
N ASN A 13 14.17 18.48 -14.09
CA ASN A 13 12.96 18.77 -14.87
C ASN A 13 13.19 18.69 -16.39
N GLU A 14 14.33 18.18 -16.85
CA GLU A 14 14.66 18.09 -18.27
C GLU A 14 14.73 16.64 -18.75
N LEU A 15 14.25 16.39 -19.98
CA LEU A 15 14.50 15.15 -20.68
C LEU A 15 15.86 15.19 -21.36
N LYS A 16 16.69 14.18 -21.10
CA LYS A 16 18.00 13.99 -21.75
C LYS A 16 17.97 12.69 -22.54
N GLU A 17 18.66 12.68 -23.67
CA GLU A 17 18.91 11.48 -24.45
C GLU A 17 20.14 10.75 -23.92
N GLY A 18 20.11 9.42 -23.97
CA GLY A 18 21.24 8.58 -23.63
C GLY A 18 20.84 7.14 -23.36
N ASN A 19 21.79 6.38 -22.84
CA ASN A 19 21.67 4.96 -22.62
C ASN A 19 21.69 4.63 -21.13
N ILE A 20 21.16 3.47 -20.76
CA ILE A 20 21.17 2.94 -19.39
C ILE A 20 21.84 1.57 -19.43
N LEU A 21 22.95 1.44 -18.71
CA LEU A 21 23.68 0.18 -18.59
C LEU A 21 23.34 -0.49 -17.25
N ILE A 22 22.99 -1.76 -17.32
CA ILE A 22 22.58 -2.58 -16.18
C ILE A 22 23.49 -3.81 -16.11
N GLU A 23 24.11 -4.00 -14.95
CA GLU A 23 24.90 -5.18 -14.61
C GLU A 23 24.23 -5.94 -13.47
N GLY A 24 23.90 -7.21 -13.70
CA GLY A 24 23.12 -8.02 -12.77
C GLY A 24 21.77 -7.35 -12.47
N ASN A 25 21.63 -6.83 -11.25
CA ASN A 25 20.42 -6.15 -10.76
C ASN A 25 20.64 -4.67 -10.41
N LYS A 26 21.70 -4.05 -10.94
CA LYS A 26 22.07 -2.65 -10.64
C LYS A 26 22.23 -1.84 -11.91
N ILE A 27 21.76 -0.60 -11.86
CA ILE A 27 22.10 0.41 -12.87
C ILE A 27 23.52 0.87 -12.57
N VAL A 28 24.44 0.72 -13.53
CA VAL A 28 25.86 1.05 -13.36
C VAL A 28 26.27 2.32 -14.09
N ALA A 29 25.54 2.71 -15.14
CA ALA A 29 25.75 3.97 -15.85
C ALA A 29 24.47 4.48 -16.51
N ILE A 30 24.34 5.81 -16.63
CA ILE A 30 23.27 6.51 -17.34
C ILE A 30 23.88 7.66 -18.15
N GLY A 31 23.50 7.81 -19.42
CA GLY A 31 23.96 8.90 -20.30
C GLY A 31 24.72 8.39 -21.52
N ASP A 32 25.84 9.02 -21.86
CA ASP A 32 26.70 8.56 -22.96
C ASP A 32 27.52 7.34 -22.53
N THR A 33 26.85 6.18 -22.50
CA THR A 33 27.45 4.88 -22.19
C THR A 33 27.23 3.93 -23.35
N LYS A 34 28.29 3.25 -23.76
CA LYS A 34 28.26 2.22 -24.80
C LYS A 34 29.13 1.07 -24.31
N ASP A 35 28.54 -0.12 -24.24
CA ASP A 35 29.26 -1.32 -23.86
C ASP A 35 28.70 -2.53 -24.62
N LYS A 36 29.52 -3.55 -24.81
CA LYS A 36 29.06 -4.84 -25.33
C LYS A 36 28.16 -5.49 -24.28
N SER A 37 26.87 -5.49 -24.53
CA SER A 37 25.88 -6.11 -23.64
C SER A 37 25.29 -7.36 -24.29
N ASP A 38 24.97 -8.35 -23.44
CA ASP A 38 24.32 -9.59 -23.88
C ASP A 38 22.90 -9.34 -24.38
N ILE A 39 22.23 -8.35 -23.80
CA ILE A 39 20.88 -7.92 -24.16
C ILE A 39 20.92 -6.43 -24.49
N VAL A 40 20.39 -6.06 -25.65
CA VAL A 40 20.22 -4.67 -26.08
C VAL A 40 18.75 -4.40 -26.33
N ILE A 41 18.23 -3.33 -25.71
CA ILE A 41 16.85 -2.86 -25.86
C ILE A 41 16.90 -1.49 -26.54
N ASP A 42 16.41 -1.39 -27.77
CA ASP A 42 16.25 -0.10 -28.45
C ASP A 42 15.02 0.64 -27.91
N ALA A 43 15.25 1.72 -27.18
CA ALA A 43 14.22 2.55 -26.57
C ALA A 43 13.99 3.86 -27.34
N LYS A 44 14.36 3.91 -28.62
CA LYS A 44 14.15 5.09 -29.46
C LYS A 44 12.69 5.54 -29.45
N GLY A 45 12.47 6.80 -29.09
CA GLY A 45 11.13 7.40 -28.99
C GLY A 45 10.40 7.10 -27.68
N LEU A 46 11.03 6.35 -26.76
CA LEU A 46 10.50 6.06 -25.43
C LEU A 46 11.20 6.89 -24.35
N VAL A 47 10.54 6.98 -23.20
CA VAL A 47 11.09 7.60 -21.98
C VAL A 47 11.26 6.51 -20.92
N ALA A 48 12.49 6.30 -20.48
CA ALA A 48 12.78 5.50 -19.31
C ALA A 48 12.49 6.31 -18.04
N ILE A 49 11.64 5.73 -17.19
CA ILE A 49 11.33 6.24 -15.86
C ILE A 49 11.63 5.15 -14.83
N PRO A 50 11.88 5.50 -13.56
CA PRO A 50 11.82 4.52 -12.49
C PRO A 50 10.47 3.79 -12.53
N GLY A 51 10.49 2.48 -12.27
CA GLY A 51 9.25 1.71 -12.17
C GLY A 51 8.35 2.27 -11.08
N LEU A 52 7.04 2.15 -11.29
CA LEU A 52 6.04 2.74 -10.39
C LEU A 52 5.86 1.88 -9.14
N PHE A 53 5.59 2.55 -8.02
CA PHE A 53 5.36 1.94 -6.73
C PHE A 53 3.90 2.18 -6.35
N ASN A 54 3.11 1.12 -6.32
CA ASN A 54 1.73 1.17 -5.84
C ASN A 54 1.73 0.96 -4.32
N CYS A 55 1.76 2.04 -3.56
CA CYS A 55 2.01 1.98 -2.12
C CYS A 55 0.77 1.59 -1.28
N HIS A 56 -0.38 1.33 -1.90
CA HIS A 56 -1.55 0.76 -1.23
C HIS A 56 -2.47 0.05 -2.22
N THR A 57 -2.72 -1.24 -2.00
CA THR A 57 -3.72 -2.02 -2.74
C THR A 57 -4.26 -3.18 -1.91
N HIS A 58 -5.35 -3.76 -2.42
CA HIS A 58 -5.92 -5.03 -2.01
C HIS A 58 -5.92 -5.97 -3.23
N SER A 59 -4.80 -6.63 -3.48
CA SER A 59 -4.47 -7.24 -4.77
C SER A 59 -5.49 -8.30 -5.22
N ALA A 60 -5.97 -9.14 -4.31
CA ALA A 60 -6.97 -10.17 -4.63
C ALA A 60 -8.39 -9.62 -4.87
N MET A 61 -8.65 -8.34 -4.58
CA MET A 61 -9.92 -7.69 -4.96
C MET A 61 -10.04 -7.45 -6.47
N THR A 62 -9.01 -7.77 -7.27
CA THR A 62 -9.14 -7.90 -8.73
C THR A 62 -10.25 -8.87 -9.15
N LEU A 63 -10.58 -9.86 -8.30
CA LEU A 63 -11.73 -10.74 -8.49
C LEU A 63 -13.08 -10.03 -8.32
N PHE A 64 -13.13 -8.97 -7.52
CA PHE A 64 -14.33 -8.19 -7.21
C PHE A 64 -14.45 -6.92 -8.06
N ARG A 65 -13.67 -6.82 -9.14
CA ARG A 65 -13.73 -5.67 -10.04
C ARG A 65 -15.13 -5.49 -10.61
N GLY A 66 -15.74 -4.34 -10.38
CA GLY A 66 -17.09 -4.07 -10.86
C GLY A 66 -18.19 -4.83 -10.12
N TYR A 67 -17.88 -5.53 -9.02
CA TYR A 67 -18.85 -6.37 -8.32
C TYR A 67 -19.91 -5.56 -7.55
N ALA A 68 -19.52 -4.44 -6.96
CA ALA A 68 -20.38 -3.56 -6.20
C ALA A 68 -19.97 -2.10 -6.44
N GLU A 69 -20.85 -1.36 -7.12
CA GLU A 69 -20.64 0.00 -7.62
C GLU A 69 -21.65 0.97 -6.99
N ASP A 70 -21.35 2.27 -7.05
CA ASP A 70 -22.28 3.35 -6.66
C ASP A 70 -22.80 3.27 -5.21
N MET A 71 -21.92 2.91 -4.27
CA MET A 71 -22.26 2.75 -2.84
C MET A 71 -21.29 3.53 -1.93
N PRO A 72 -21.77 4.12 -0.82
CA PRO A 72 -20.90 4.66 0.23
C PRO A 72 -20.07 3.56 0.91
N LEU A 73 -18.86 3.91 1.40
CA LEU A 73 -17.88 2.97 1.98
C LEU A 73 -18.48 1.95 2.96
N GLN A 74 -19.19 2.40 4.00
CA GLN A 74 -19.69 1.49 5.04
C GLN A 74 -20.69 0.46 4.49
N GLU A 75 -21.61 0.90 3.64
CA GLU A 75 -22.60 0.01 3.03
C GLU A 75 -21.95 -0.97 2.04
N TRP A 76 -20.95 -0.49 1.30
CA TRP A 76 -20.17 -1.30 0.36
C TRP A 76 -19.40 -2.41 1.09
N LEU A 77 -18.71 -2.06 2.20
CA LEU A 77 -18.00 -3.02 3.04
C LEU A 77 -18.94 -4.07 3.63
N GLU A 78 -19.95 -3.64 4.40
CA GLU A 78 -20.79 -4.54 5.20
C GLU A 78 -21.72 -5.41 4.35
N LYS A 79 -22.32 -4.84 3.29
CA LYS A 79 -23.38 -5.53 2.54
C LYS A 79 -22.84 -6.32 1.35
N LYS A 80 -21.63 -6.01 0.86
CA LYS A 80 -21.12 -6.57 -0.41
C LYS A 80 -19.74 -7.20 -0.25
N ILE A 81 -18.74 -6.44 0.19
CA ILE A 81 -17.34 -6.89 0.18
C ILE A 81 -17.07 -7.92 1.27
N TRP A 82 -17.31 -7.63 2.55
CA TRP A 82 -17.01 -8.58 3.62
C TRP A 82 -17.73 -9.92 3.44
N PRO A 83 -19.02 -9.99 3.05
CA PRO A 83 -19.67 -11.27 2.74
C PRO A 83 -19.02 -12.05 1.58
N ALA A 84 -18.46 -11.37 0.59
CA ALA A 84 -17.73 -12.00 -0.51
C ALA A 84 -16.34 -12.48 -0.06
N GLU A 85 -15.64 -11.68 0.74
CA GLU A 85 -14.32 -12.00 1.28
C GLU A 85 -14.32 -13.21 2.21
N MET A 86 -15.41 -13.41 2.96
CA MET A 86 -15.59 -14.62 3.80
C MET A 86 -15.56 -15.94 3.02
N ARG A 87 -15.69 -15.89 1.68
CA ARG A 87 -15.64 -17.07 0.79
C ARG A 87 -14.26 -17.29 0.19
N LEU A 88 -13.31 -16.39 0.45
CA LEU A 88 -11.94 -16.52 -0.05
C LEU A 88 -11.22 -17.68 0.63
N ASN A 89 -10.32 -18.28 -0.12
CA ASN A 89 -9.34 -19.22 0.37
C ASN A 89 -8.00 -18.94 -0.29
N GLU A 90 -6.95 -19.59 0.20
CA GLU A 90 -5.57 -19.41 -0.26
C GLU A 90 -5.42 -19.56 -1.79
N LYS A 91 -6.10 -20.53 -2.41
CA LYS A 91 -6.03 -20.75 -3.86
C LYS A 91 -6.66 -19.58 -4.63
N ILE A 92 -7.80 -19.08 -4.16
CA ILE A 92 -8.47 -17.93 -4.79
C ILE A 92 -7.60 -16.69 -4.68
N VAL A 93 -7.06 -16.42 -3.48
CA VAL A 93 -6.16 -15.27 -3.27
C VAL A 93 -4.92 -15.38 -4.15
N TYR A 94 -4.26 -16.54 -4.20
CA TYR A 94 -3.10 -16.75 -5.09
C TYR A 94 -3.41 -16.40 -6.56
N LEU A 95 -4.53 -16.90 -7.11
CA LEU A 95 -4.90 -16.65 -8.50
C LEU A 95 -5.23 -15.17 -8.75
N ALA A 96 -6.00 -14.55 -7.86
CA ALA A 96 -6.38 -13.14 -7.97
C ALA A 96 -5.17 -12.20 -7.79
N SER A 97 -4.33 -12.45 -6.80
CA SER A 97 -3.08 -11.70 -6.60
C SER A 97 -2.12 -11.86 -7.78
N LYS A 98 -2.06 -13.06 -8.41
CA LYS A 98 -1.27 -13.27 -9.62
C LYS A 98 -1.80 -12.46 -10.81
N LEU A 99 -3.13 -12.38 -10.97
CA LEU A 99 -3.75 -11.49 -11.95
C LEU A 99 -3.37 -10.02 -11.68
N ALA A 100 -3.46 -9.58 -10.43
CA ALA A 100 -3.06 -8.23 -10.03
C ALA A 100 -1.58 -7.93 -10.36
N CYS A 101 -0.67 -8.86 -10.05
CA CYS A 101 0.75 -8.71 -10.38
C CYS A 101 0.98 -8.51 -11.88
N VAL A 102 0.31 -9.30 -12.72
CA VAL A 102 0.42 -9.18 -14.18
C VAL A 102 -0.16 -7.85 -14.69
N GLU A 103 -1.31 -7.43 -14.18
CA GLU A 103 -1.91 -6.13 -14.51
C GLU A 103 -0.95 -4.97 -14.18
N MET A 104 -0.42 -4.96 -12.96
CA MET A 104 0.53 -3.95 -12.48
C MET A 104 1.82 -3.91 -13.33
N LEU A 105 2.40 -5.08 -13.63
CA LEU A 105 3.60 -5.16 -14.48
C LEU A 105 3.34 -4.63 -15.88
N LYS A 106 2.17 -4.91 -16.46
CA LYS A 106 1.78 -4.41 -17.79
C LYS A 106 1.65 -2.90 -17.85
N THR A 107 1.40 -2.23 -16.73
CA THR A 107 1.29 -0.77 -16.63
C THR A 107 2.52 -0.12 -15.97
N GLY A 108 3.64 -0.85 -15.85
CA GLY A 108 4.91 -0.30 -15.36
C GLY A 108 5.06 -0.22 -13.84
N THR A 109 4.16 -0.83 -13.07
CA THR A 109 4.31 -0.98 -11.61
C THR A 109 5.24 -2.15 -11.31
N VAL A 110 6.30 -1.88 -10.54
CA VAL A 110 7.35 -2.85 -10.19
C VAL A 110 7.37 -3.21 -8.71
N PHE A 111 6.60 -2.49 -7.90
CA PHE A 111 6.44 -2.71 -6.48
C PHE A 111 5.00 -2.41 -6.05
N PHE A 112 4.43 -3.21 -5.15
CA PHE A 112 3.15 -2.89 -4.52
C PHE A 112 3.14 -3.19 -3.01
N ASN A 113 2.37 -2.44 -2.24
CA ASN A 113 2.17 -2.67 -0.81
C ASN A 113 0.74 -3.16 -0.58
N ASP A 114 0.63 -4.45 -0.27
CA ASP A 114 -0.63 -5.18 -0.21
C ASP A 114 -1.14 -5.28 1.23
N MET A 115 -2.41 -4.91 1.42
CA MET A 115 -3.12 -5.13 2.67
C MET A 115 -4.22 -6.18 2.47
N TYR A 116 -3.90 -7.46 2.60
CA TYR A 116 -4.91 -8.50 2.34
C TYR A 116 -4.70 -9.78 3.17
N PHE A 117 -5.63 -10.72 3.00
CA PHE A 117 -5.58 -12.04 3.63
C PHE A 117 -4.64 -13.00 2.88
N PHE A 118 -4.20 -14.07 3.55
CA PHE A 118 -3.37 -15.14 2.97
C PHE A 118 -2.08 -14.61 2.29
N PRO A 119 -1.23 -13.84 3.00
CA PRO A 119 -0.06 -13.20 2.41
C PRO A 119 0.94 -14.19 1.80
N SER A 120 1.03 -15.43 2.31
CA SER A 120 1.85 -16.50 1.72
C SER A 120 1.40 -16.87 0.29
N ALA A 121 0.10 -16.82 0.00
CA ALA A 121 -0.44 -17.02 -1.34
C ALA A 121 -0.05 -15.89 -2.29
N THR A 122 -0.16 -14.63 -1.83
CA THR A 122 0.32 -13.47 -2.60
C THR A 122 1.84 -13.53 -2.80
N ALA A 123 2.61 -13.94 -1.78
CA ALA A 123 4.07 -14.09 -1.89
C ALA A 123 4.46 -15.09 -2.99
N LYS A 124 3.72 -16.20 -3.13
CA LYS A 124 3.92 -17.13 -4.25
C LYS A 124 3.69 -16.47 -5.60
N ALA A 125 2.64 -15.64 -5.74
CA ALA A 125 2.39 -14.89 -6.97
C ALA A 125 3.50 -13.87 -7.27
N VAL A 126 4.01 -13.19 -6.24
CA VAL A 126 5.15 -12.26 -6.33
C VAL A 126 6.41 -12.98 -6.83
N GLU A 127 6.72 -14.15 -6.27
CA GLU A 127 7.88 -14.94 -6.71
C GLU A 127 7.79 -15.38 -8.17
N GLU A 128 6.63 -15.91 -8.57
CA GLU A 128 6.44 -16.42 -9.93
C GLU A 128 6.38 -15.32 -10.99
N THR A 129 5.95 -14.11 -10.64
CA THR A 129 5.85 -12.99 -11.58
C THR A 129 7.11 -12.11 -11.58
N GLY A 130 7.93 -12.18 -10.53
CA GLY A 130 9.17 -11.40 -10.41
C GLY A 130 8.98 -9.95 -9.98
N ILE A 131 7.74 -9.49 -9.71
CA ILE A 131 7.47 -8.18 -9.11
C ILE A 131 8.03 -8.14 -7.66
N ARG A 132 8.14 -6.95 -7.06
CA ARG A 132 8.44 -6.79 -5.64
C ARG A 132 7.18 -6.38 -4.87
N ALA A 133 7.15 -6.64 -3.57
CA ALA A 133 6.03 -6.24 -2.75
C ALA A 133 6.43 -5.90 -1.30
N CYS A 134 5.61 -5.12 -0.62
CA CYS A 134 5.45 -5.20 0.83
C CYS A 134 4.17 -5.99 1.07
N LEU A 135 4.25 -7.13 1.75
CA LEU A 135 3.09 -7.95 2.04
C LEU A 135 2.78 -7.86 3.52
N SER A 136 1.51 -7.63 3.81
CA SER A 136 1.02 -7.59 5.18
C SER A 136 0.01 -8.67 5.47
N SER A 137 -0.06 -9.08 6.73
CA SER A 137 -1.16 -9.89 7.24
C SER A 137 -2.22 -8.95 7.83
N ALA A 138 -3.31 -8.74 7.09
CA ALA A 138 -4.43 -7.94 7.55
C ALA A 138 -5.19 -8.63 8.70
N PHE A 139 -5.66 -7.84 9.67
CA PHE A 139 -6.52 -8.37 10.73
C PHE A 139 -7.51 -7.35 11.31
N PHE A 140 -8.50 -7.91 11.99
CA PHE A 140 -9.62 -7.24 12.65
C PHE A 140 -9.79 -7.88 14.02
N ASP A 141 -10.13 -7.12 15.06
CA ASP A 141 -10.50 -7.69 16.36
C ASP A 141 -11.94 -7.39 16.76
N PHE A 142 -12.56 -6.40 16.11
CA PHE A 142 -13.92 -5.92 16.42
C PHE A 142 -14.13 -5.68 17.92
N TYR A 143 -13.08 -5.19 18.60
CA TYR A 143 -13.08 -4.92 20.04
C TYR A 143 -13.35 -6.14 20.93
N ASN A 144 -13.02 -7.33 20.42
CA ASN A 144 -13.11 -8.59 21.14
C ASN A 144 -11.70 -9.16 21.41
N SER A 145 -11.39 -9.39 22.68
CA SER A 145 -10.07 -9.87 23.13
C SER A 145 -9.73 -11.27 22.60
N ASP A 146 -10.72 -12.17 22.52
CA ASP A 146 -10.48 -13.55 22.05
C ASP A 146 -10.17 -13.55 20.55
N ILE A 147 -10.87 -12.72 19.78
CA ILE A 147 -10.59 -12.51 18.35
C ILE A 147 -9.20 -11.88 18.19
N LEU A 148 -8.85 -10.89 19.01
CA LEU A 148 -7.52 -10.28 18.99
C LEU A 148 -6.43 -11.34 19.22
N GLU A 149 -6.53 -12.15 20.27
CA GLU A 149 -5.54 -13.20 20.57
C GLU A 149 -5.40 -14.21 19.43
N ALA A 150 -6.52 -14.67 18.88
CA ALA A 150 -6.51 -15.61 17.76
C ALA A 150 -5.86 -15.00 16.51
N ASN A 151 -6.20 -13.77 16.17
CA ASN A 151 -5.66 -13.09 15.01
C ASN A 151 -4.19 -12.72 15.18
N MET A 152 -3.74 -12.27 16.35
CA MET A 152 -2.31 -11.99 16.58
C MET A 152 -1.44 -13.24 16.39
N LYS A 153 -1.88 -14.40 16.90
CA LYS A 153 -1.19 -15.69 16.69
C LYS A 153 -1.11 -16.04 15.20
N ARG A 154 -2.19 -15.84 14.45
CA ARG A 154 -2.24 -16.07 13.00
C ARG A 154 -1.31 -15.11 12.26
N VAL A 155 -1.40 -13.82 12.53
CA VAL A 155 -0.59 -12.75 11.92
C VAL A 155 0.89 -13.03 12.10
N GLU A 156 1.34 -13.32 13.33
CA GLU A 156 2.75 -13.62 13.59
C GLU A 156 3.24 -14.88 12.86
N LYS A 157 2.37 -15.90 12.74
CA LYS A 157 2.70 -17.11 11.97
C LYS A 157 2.88 -16.77 10.49
N GLU A 158 1.90 -16.08 9.89
CA GLU A 158 1.92 -15.69 8.48
C GLU A 158 3.16 -14.81 8.15
N LEU A 159 3.50 -13.85 9.02
CA LEU A 159 4.69 -13.00 8.84
C LEU A 159 6.02 -13.77 8.88
N LYS A 160 6.10 -14.89 9.61
CA LYS A 160 7.29 -15.75 9.66
C LYS A 160 7.44 -16.63 8.41
N GLU A 161 6.36 -16.87 7.69
CA GLU A 161 6.35 -17.66 6.45
C GLU A 161 6.82 -16.83 5.24
N LEU A 162 6.76 -15.51 5.32
CA LEU A 162 7.25 -14.59 4.28
C LEU A 162 8.79 -14.54 4.27
N LYS A 163 9.43 -15.32 3.38
CA LYS A 163 10.90 -15.50 3.33
C LYS A 163 11.57 -15.08 2.01
N SER A 164 10.94 -14.20 1.23
CA SER A 164 11.48 -13.76 -0.06
C SER A 164 12.28 -12.45 0.02
N PHE A 165 13.37 -12.34 -0.75
CA PHE A 165 14.11 -11.09 -0.95
C PHE A 165 13.34 -10.03 -1.76
N ARG A 166 12.24 -10.43 -2.42
CA ARG A 166 11.32 -9.54 -3.14
C ARG A 166 10.25 -8.96 -2.23
N VAL A 167 10.09 -9.52 -1.04
CA VAL A 167 9.00 -9.21 -0.11
C VAL A 167 9.53 -8.50 1.12
N LEU A 168 9.12 -7.24 1.27
CA LEU A 168 9.12 -6.55 2.57
C LEU A 168 7.90 -7.03 3.37
N ARG A 169 7.99 -6.96 4.70
CA ARG A 169 6.91 -7.41 5.60
C ARG A 169 6.29 -6.22 6.31
N ALA A 170 4.99 -6.29 6.55
CA ALA A 170 4.27 -5.35 7.39
C ALA A 170 3.18 -6.04 8.20
N ILE A 171 2.86 -5.52 9.38
CA ILE A 171 1.60 -5.84 10.05
C ILE A 171 0.53 -4.84 9.61
N ALA A 172 -0.71 -5.30 9.42
CA ALA A 172 -1.79 -4.44 8.97
C ALA A 172 -3.06 -4.59 9.83
N PRO A 173 -3.13 -3.92 11.00
CA PRO A 173 -4.44 -3.65 11.57
C PRO A 173 -5.28 -2.87 10.54
N HIS A 174 -6.55 -3.21 10.37
CA HIS A 174 -7.35 -2.62 9.29
C HIS A 174 -7.58 -1.10 9.46
N ALA A 175 -8.33 -0.71 10.49
CA ALA A 175 -8.72 0.67 10.79
C ALA A 175 -9.22 0.80 12.23
N VAL A 176 -9.30 2.03 12.76
CA VAL A 176 -9.71 2.27 14.15
C VAL A 176 -11.12 1.80 14.48
N TYR A 177 -12.04 1.72 13.52
CA TYR A 177 -13.41 1.26 13.75
C TYR A 177 -13.53 -0.28 13.80
N THR A 178 -12.45 -1.00 13.51
CA THR A 178 -12.40 -2.48 13.47
C THR A 178 -11.32 -3.10 14.35
N VAL A 179 -10.38 -2.30 14.83
CA VAL A 179 -9.25 -2.74 15.65
C VAL A 179 -9.22 -1.90 16.92
N SER A 180 -9.18 -2.59 18.06
CA SER A 180 -9.08 -1.99 19.38
C SER A 180 -7.73 -1.28 19.58
N ILE A 181 -7.67 -0.33 20.53
CA ILE A 181 -6.41 0.33 20.91
C ILE A 181 -5.36 -0.69 21.38
N GLU A 182 -5.78 -1.78 22.01
CA GLU A 182 -4.89 -2.87 22.40
C GLU A 182 -4.31 -3.60 21.18
N GLY A 183 -5.14 -3.90 20.18
CA GLY A 183 -4.65 -4.47 18.90
C GLY A 183 -3.66 -3.55 18.19
N LEU A 184 -3.88 -2.23 18.26
CA LEU A 184 -2.94 -1.25 17.70
C LEU A 184 -1.62 -1.21 18.49
N ARG A 185 -1.65 -1.26 19.83
CA ARG A 185 -0.44 -1.36 20.67
C ARG A 185 0.37 -2.61 20.35
N ARG A 186 -0.28 -3.77 20.30
CA ARG A 186 0.40 -5.03 19.96
C ARG A 186 0.97 -5.02 18.54
N SER A 187 0.37 -4.26 17.63
CA SER A 187 0.95 -4.06 16.29
C SER A 187 2.26 -3.29 16.34
N VAL A 188 2.40 -2.29 17.23
CA VAL A 188 3.67 -1.59 17.47
C VAL A 188 4.72 -2.56 18.01
N GLU A 189 4.37 -3.34 19.03
CA GLU A 189 5.27 -4.32 19.65
C GLU A 189 5.80 -5.35 18.63
N VAL A 190 4.91 -5.89 17.79
CA VAL A 190 5.30 -6.82 16.72
C VAL A 190 6.17 -6.13 15.67
N ALA A 191 5.81 -4.91 15.27
CA ALA A 191 6.56 -4.17 14.25
C ALA A 191 8.00 -3.85 14.69
N GLU A 192 8.18 -3.46 15.96
CA GLU A 192 9.49 -3.20 16.54
C GLU A 192 10.30 -4.48 16.72
N ARG A 193 9.69 -5.53 17.30
CA ARG A 193 10.36 -6.80 17.57
C ARG A 193 10.86 -7.50 16.30
N GLU A 194 10.05 -7.49 15.25
CA GLU A 194 10.36 -8.19 13.99
C GLU A 194 11.07 -7.29 12.96
N ASP A 195 11.30 -6.02 13.30
CA ASP A 195 11.83 -4.98 12.41
C ASP A 195 11.06 -4.89 11.07
N ILE A 196 9.75 -4.72 11.16
CA ILE A 196 8.83 -4.64 10.02
C ILE A 196 8.05 -3.32 10.00
N PHE A 197 7.26 -3.11 8.95
CA PHE A 197 6.42 -1.92 8.80
C PHE A 197 5.01 -2.11 9.38
N ILE A 198 4.27 -1.01 9.46
CA ILE A 198 2.84 -0.98 9.79
C ILE A 198 2.09 -0.34 8.61
N HIS A 199 1.06 -0.99 8.13
CA HIS A 199 0.18 -0.48 7.06
C HIS A 199 -1.24 -0.32 7.64
N PHE A 200 -1.83 0.87 7.53
CA PHE A 200 -3.08 1.20 8.24
C PHE A 200 -3.97 2.13 7.42
N HIS A 201 -5.29 1.93 7.42
CA HIS A 201 -6.21 2.96 6.93
C HIS A 201 -6.43 4.01 8.01
N LEU A 202 -6.24 5.28 7.66
CA LEU A 202 -6.33 6.38 8.62
C LEU A 202 -7.23 7.50 8.11
N ALA A 203 -8.25 7.86 8.89
CA ALA A 203 -9.07 9.05 8.66
C ALA A 203 -9.56 9.15 7.21
N GLU A 204 -10.08 8.04 6.69
CA GLU A 204 -10.58 7.92 5.33
C GLU A 204 -11.89 8.71 5.17
N THR A 205 -12.77 8.64 6.17
CA THR A 205 -14.10 9.28 6.14
C THR A 205 -14.34 10.20 7.33
N GLU A 206 -15.24 11.17 7.18
CA GLU A 206 -15.67 12.04 8.29
C GLU A 206 -16.28 11.23 9.43
N LYS A 207 -17.11 10.24 9.08
CA LYS A 207 -17.81 9.39 10.04
C LYS A 207 -16.82 8.68 10.97
N GLU A 208 -15.75 8.12 10.41
CA GLU A 208 -14.67 7.50 11.19
C GLU A 208 -14.11 8.47 12.25
N VAL A 209 -13.72 9.67 11.83
CA VAL A 209 -13.11 10.69 12.71
C VAL A 209 -14.08 11.13 13.81
N VAL A 210 -15.33 11.42 13.44
CA VAL A 210 -16.37 11.89 14.36
C VAL A 210 -16.75 10.80 15.36
N GLU A 211 -16.98 9.57 14.91
CA GLU A 211 -17.37 8.46 15.79
C GLU A 211 -16.24 8.07 16.74
N PHE A 212 -14.99 8.06 16.26
CA PHE A 212 -13.84 7.81 17.12
C PHE A 212 -13.72 8.87 18.21
N LYS A 213 -13.80 10.16 17.85
CA LYS A 213 -13.75 11.27 18.82
C LYS A 213 -14.89 11.20 19.83
N LYS A 214 -16.10 10.81 19.41
CA LYS A 214 -17.24 10.59 20.31
C LYS A 214 -17.00 9.44 21.28
N ARG A 215 -16.38 8.34 20.83
CA ARG A 215 -16.13 7.14 21.64
C ARG A 215 -14.98 7.31 22.62
N HIS A 216 -13.91 8.00 22.22
CA HIS A 216 -12.66 8.09 22.97
C HIS A 216 -12.38 9.47 23.57
N GLY A 217 -13.20 10.48 23.26
CA GLY A 217 -13.01 11.86 23.72
C GLY A 217 -11.81 12.60 23.08
N LYS A 218 -11.08 11.93 22.18
CA LYS A 218 -9.84 12.42 21.55
C LYS A 218 -9.81 12.07 20.07
N GLY A 219 -9.08 12.86 19.28
CA GLY A 219 -8.85 12.59 17.86
C GLY A 219 -7.96 11.37 17.62
N ILE A 220 -8.15 10.70 16.48
CA ILE A 220 -7.48 9.45 16.11
C ILE A 220 -5.96 9.60 16.20
N VAL A 221 -5.40 10.57 15.49
CA VAL A 221 -3.94 10.71 15.39
C VAL A 221 -3.29 10.99 16.74
N LYS A 222 -3.96 11.77 17.61
CA LYS A 222 -3.45 12.03 18.96
C LYS A 222 -3.49 10.80 19.86
N THR A 223 -4.43 9.87 19.65
CA THR A 223 -4.47 8.58 20.36
C THR A 223 -3.40 7.64 19.82
N LEU A 224 -3.19 7.60 18.50
CA LEU A 224 -2.12 6.83 17.87
C LEU A 224 -0.73 7.29 18.36
N ASP A 225 -0.53 8.59 18.57
CA ASP A 225 0.73 9.12 19.09
C ASP A 225 1.03 8.66 20.53
N GLU A 226 0.02 8.65 21.41
CA GLU A 226 0.17 8.24 22.81
C GLU A 226 0.59 6.79 22.98
N ILE A 227 0.25 5.94 22.02
CA ILE A 227 0.60 4.53 22.04
C ILE A 227 1.85 4.20 21.22
N GLY A 228 2.56 5.23 20.71
CA GLY A 228 3.76 5.05 19.91
C GLY A 228 3.52 4.54 18.48
N PHE A 229 2.28 4.53 18.00
CA PHE A 229 1.93 4.01 16.68
C PHE A 229 2.49 4.87 15.55
N LEU A 230 2.57 6.19 15.78
CA LEU A 230 3.14 7.13 14.80
C LEU A 230 4.66 7.02 14.81
N SER A 231 5.21 6.53 13.71
CA SER A 231 6.65 6.37 13.51
C SER A 231 7.00 6.37 12.02
N SER A 232 8.29 6.27 11.70
CA SER A 232 8.80 6.03 10.34
C SER A 232 8.45 4.66 9.78
N ARG A 233 7.90 3.75 10.60
CA ARG A 233 7.40 2.43 10.17
C ARG A 233 5.98 2.49 9.63
N LEU A 234 5.26 3.57 9.89
CA LEU A 234 3.82 3.68 9.61
C LEU A 234 3.54 4.24 8.22
N PHE A 235 2.71 3.51 7.46
CA PHE A 235 2.18 3.88 6.17
C PHE A 235 0.64 3.96 6.25
N CYS A 236 0.12 5.18 6.13
CA CYS A 236 -1.31 5.48 6.29
C CYS A 236 -2.01 5.63 4.95
N ALA A 237 -2.92 4.72 4.60
CA ALA A 237 -3.79 4.86 3.44
C ALA A 237 -4.83 5.97 3.68
N HIS A 238 -5.14 6.70 2.59
CA HIS A 238 -6.13 7.78 2.48
C HIS A 238 -5.77 9.07 3.22
N SER A 239 -5.91 9.14 4.55
CA SER A 239 -5.61 10.33 5.36
C SER A 239 -6.31 11.61 4.89
N VAL A 240 -7.60 11.48 4.55
CA VAL A 240 -8.40 12.53 3.91
C VAL A 240 -8.94 13.53 4.94
N TRP A 241 -9.39 13.05 6.10
CA TRP A 241 -10.09 13.84 7.11
C TRP A 241 -9.20 14.30 8.27
N LEU A 242 -7.91 14.50 8.02
CA LEU A 242 -6.96 14.97 9.03
C LEU A 242 -7.03 16.48 9.25
N GLU A 243 -6.93 16.89 10.51
CA GLU A 243 -6.73 18.28 10.91
C GLU A 243 -5.25 18.70 10.75
N LYS A 244 -4.98 20.01 10.68
CA LYS A 244 -3.61 20.53 10.42
C LYS A 244 -2.60 20.12 11.50
N ASP A 245 -3.01 20.10 12.76
CA ASP A 245 -2.16 19.68 13.88
C ASP A 245 -1.87 18.17 13.83
N GLU A 246 -2.82 17.36 13.36
CA GLU A 246 -2.62 15.93 13.12
C GLU A 246 -1.63 15.69 11.97
N ILE A 247 -1.74 16.44 10.86
CA ILE A 247 -0.78 16.39 9.75
C ILE A 247 0.63 16.77 10.23
N ALA A 248 0.74 17.84 11.02
CA ALA A 248 2.02 18.24 11.61
C ALA A 248 2.62 17.16 12.51
N LEU A 249 1.79 16.43 13.26
CA LEU A 249 2.23 15.35 14.12
C LEU A 249 2.74 14.14 13.32
N LEU A 250 2.03 13.74 12.24
CA LEU A 250 2.51 12.70 11.32
C LEU A 250 3.88 13.04 10.74
N GLY A 251 4.06 14.28 10.26
CA GLY A 251 5.33 14.75 9.72
C GLY A 251 6.45 14.74 10.76
N LYS A 252 6.17 15.22 11.98
CA LYS A 252 7.11 15.19 13.11
C LYS A 252 7.53 13.76 13.49
N LYS A 253 6.63 12.78 13.38
CA LYS A 253 6.87 11.38 13.72
C LYS A 253 7.45 10.56 12.57
N GLY A 254 7.55 11.15 11.37
CA GLY A 254 8.11 10.51 10.18
C GLY A 254 7.15 9.52 9.50
N SER A 255 5.87 9.54 9.83
CA SER A 255 4.88 8.65 9.20
C SER A 255 4.62 9.05 7.75
N SER A 256 4.39 8.05 6.90
CA SER A 256 4.09 8.23 5.49
C SER A 256 2.58 8.17 5.25
N VAL A 257 2.09 8.95 4.29
CA VAL A 257 0.69 8.95 3.85
C VAL A 257 0.60 8.47 2.41
N ILE A 258 -0.36 7.62 2.11
CA ILE A 258 -0.60 7.05 0.78
C ILE A 258 -1.92 7.59 0.26
N HIS A 259 -1.84 8.48 -0.72
CA HIS A 259 -3.01 9.06 -1.35
C HIS A 259 -3.61 8.11 -2.39
N CYS A 260 -4.91 7.81 -2.25
CA CYS A 260 -5.66 6.94 -3.16
C CYS A 260 -6.82 7.72 -3.81
N PRO A 261 -6.52 8.67 -4.71
CA PRO A 261 -7.49 9.65 -5.20
C PRO A 261 -8.72 9.02 -5.84
N THR A 262 -8.53 8.05 -6.73
CA THR A 262 -9.62 7.41 -7.47
C THR A 262 -10.59 6.71 -6.54
N SER A 263 -10.09 5.95 -5.56
CA SER A 263 -10.92 5.31 -4.53
C SER A 263 -11.66 6.31 -3.66
N ASN A 264 -10.93 7.32 -3.16
CA ASN A 264 -11.54 8.37 -2.34
C ASN A 264 -12.69 9.07 -3.08
N MET A 265 -12.52 9.37 -4.37
CA MET A 265 -13.57 9.96 -5.19
C MET A 265 -14.73 8.98 -5.43
N LYS A 266 -14.43 7.73 -5.81
CA LYS A 266 -15.45 6.70 -6.13
C LYS A 266 -16.33 6.34 -4.93
N LEU A 267 -15.75 6.22 -3.75
CA LEU A 267 -16.46 5.91 -2.51
C LEU A 267 -17.09 7.15 -1.84
N SER A 268 -17.01 8.32 -2.50
CA SER A 268 -17.58 9.58 -2.02
C SER A 268 -17.16 9.93 -0.59
N VAL A 269 -15.86 9.77 -0.28
CA VAL A 269 -15.35 9.96 1.08
C VAL A 269 -15.46 11.40 1.60
N GLY A 270 -15.78 12.36 0.72
CA GLY A 270 -16.26 13.69 1.07
C GLY A 270 -15.23 14.82 1.04
N LYS A 271 -13.93 14.50 0.99
CA LYS A 271 -12.83 15.48 0.84
C LYS A 271 -11.69 14.89 0.01
N THR A 272 -10.76 15.74 -0.39
CA THR A 272 -9.45 15.33 -0.92
C THR A 272 -8.38 15.51 0.16
N MET A 273 -7.39 14.63 0.21
CA MET A 273 -6.22 14.79 1.07
C MET A 273 -5.57 16.17 0.88
N ASN A 274 -5.24 16.85 1.98
CA ASN A 274 -4.65 18.19 1.96
C ASN A 274 -3.14 18.17 1.62
N TYR A 275 -2.81 17.90 0.35
CA TYR A 275 -1.43 17.79 -0.12
C TYR A 275 -0.53 19.01 0.20
N PRO A 276 -0.97 20.28 0.03
CA PRO A 276 -0.15 21.44 0.37
C PRO A 276 0.27 21.45 1.86
N GLU A 277 -0.63 21.06 2.76
CA GLU A 277 -0.34 20.94 4.19
C GLU A 277 0.64 19.80 4.48
N MET A 278 0.39 18.62 3.92
CA MET A 278 1.28 17.45 4.04
C MET A 278 2.72 17.80 3.65
N LYS A 279 2.88 18.47 2.49
CA LYS A 279 4.18 18.92 2.00
C LYS A 279 4.83 19.95 2.94
N ARG A 280 4.06 20.91 3.46
CA ARG A 280 4.57 21.92 4.40
C ARG A 280 5.06 21.29 5.70
N CYS A 281 4.40 20.23 6.16
CA CYS A 281 4.75 19.48 7.36
C CYS A 281 5.79 18.39 7.13
N ASN A 282 6.38 18.29 5.93
CA ASN A 282 7.37 17.28 5.55
C ASN A 282 6.86 15.83 5.73
N VAL A 283 5.57 15.61 5.51
CA VAL A 283 5.00 14.26 5.43
C VAL A 283 5.44 13.64 4.11
N ASN A 284 5.95 12.41 4.16
CA ASN A 284 6.24 11.64 2.96
C ASN A 284 4.92 11.17 2.33
N VAL A 285 4.58 11.71 1.16
CA VAL A 285 3.34 11.40 0.44
C VAL A 285 3.63 10.45 -0.71
N LEU A 286 2.93 9.32 -0.71
CA LEU A 286 2.98 8.24 -1.69
C LEU A 286 1.64 8.14 -2.42
N LEU A 287 1.58 7.32 -3.47
CA LEU A 287 0.37 7.04 -4.23
C LEU A 287 -0.02 5.57 -4.11
N GLY A 288 -1.31 5.29 -4.12
CA GLY A 288 -1.85 3.94 -4.15
C GLY A 288 -3.11 3.87 -5.00
N THR A 289 -3.42 2.67 -5.50
CA THR A 289 -4.63 2.43 -6.30
C THR A 289 -5.83 2.06 -5.44
N ASP A 290 -5.59 1.60 -4.20
CA ASP A 290 -6.55 0.80 -3.44
C ASP A 290 -6.88 -0.53 -4.17
N GLY A 291 -7.94 -1.22 -3.79
CA GLY A 291 -8.45 -2.43 -4.43
C GLY A 291 -9.21 -2.14 -5.73
N ALA A 292 -9.19 -3.11 -6.65
CA ALA A 292 -9.87 -3.00 -7.94
C ALA A 292 -11.41 -2.96 -7.85
N ALA A 293 -12.01 -3.12 -6.67
CA ALA A 293 -13.45 -2.98 -6.48
C ALA A 293 -13.86 -1.55 -6.07
N SER A 294 -12.91 -0.70 -5.70
CA SER A 294 -13.11 0.71 -5.34
C SER A 294 -12.31 1.64 -6.26
N ASN A 295 -11.78 1.19 -7.40
CA ASN A 295 -11.01 2.01 -8.33
C ASN A 295 -11.66 2.20 -9.72
N ASN A 296 -11.64 1.27 -10.68
CA ASN A 296 -11.53 -0.19 -10.61
C ASN A 296 -10.35 -0.77 -11.43
N SER A 297 -9.22 -0.07 -11.50
CA SER A 297 -7.98 -0.56 -12.11
C SER A 297 -6.81 -0.59 -11.11
N LEU A 298 -5.76 -1.35 -11.41
CA LEU A 298 -4.48 -1.27 -10.71
C LEU A 298 -3.43 -0.48 -11.51
N ASN A 299 -3.88 0.45 -12.36
CA ASN A 299 -3.03 1.30 -13.16
C ASN A 299 -2.63 2.56 -12.38
N MET A 300 -1.33 2.77 -12.15
CA MET A 300 -0.84 3.96 -11.44
C MET A 300 -0.88 5.26 -12.28
N PHE A 301 -1.13 5.17 -13.59
CA PHE A 301 -1.31 6.35 -14.46
C PHE A 301 -2.77 6.83 -14.55
N SER A 302 -3.74 6.05 -14.06
CA SER A 302 -5.18 6.40 -14.12
C SER A 302 -5.64 7.25 -12.96
#